data_AF-A0A2J4JLL0-F1
#
_entry.id   AF-A0A2J4JLL0-F1
#
_cell.length_a   1.000
_cell.length_b   1.000
_cell.length_c   1.000
_cell.angle_alpha   90.00
_cell.angle_beta   90.00
_cell.angle_gamma   90.00
#
_symmetry.space_group_name_H-M   'P 1'
#
loop_
_entity.id
_entity.type
_entity.pdbx_description
1 polymer ?
#
loop_
_entity_poly.entity_id
_entity_poly.type
_entity_poly.pdbx_seq_one_letter_code
_entity_poly.pdbx_strand_id
1 'polypeptide(L)'
;MKKREHRLFIRVTDEERSCILDKMYGMGIHSLSAYIRKMALDGYCLNLDLPQLRRMAYLLQNCSNNLNQVAKRVNESGKIYAADLADLRTRLDELIDIGKQILSKLAEL
;
A
#
# COMPACT_ATOMS: atom_id res chain seq x y z
N MET A 1 -37.76 3.07 17.40
CA MET A 1 -36.28 3.25 17.41
C MET A 1 -35.73 2.72 18.73
N LYS A 2 -34.75 1.80 18.72
CA LYS A 2 -34.07 1.40 19.96
C LYS A 2 -33.34 2.61 20.56
N LYS A 3 -33.52 2.84 21.85
CA LYS A 3 -32.85 3.93 22.58
C LYS A 3 -31.36 3.60 22.68
N ARG A 4 -30.50 4.58 22.42
CA ARG A 4 -29.03 4.43 22.51
C ARG A 4 -28.59 4.98 23.87
N GLU A 5 -28.39 4.11 24.84
CA GLU A 5 -28.18 4.49 26.25
C GLU A 5 -26.70 4.59 26.63
N HIS A 6 -25.84 3.84 25.95
CA HIS A 6 -24.40 3.81 26.21
C HIS A 6 -23.67 4.95 25.47
N ARG A 7 -22.73 5.60 26.18
CA ARG A 7 -21.85 6.64 25.63
C ARG A 7 -20.42 6.10 25.56
N LEU A 8 -19.74 6.42 24.46
CA LEU A 8 -18.31 6.16 24.28
C LEU A 8 -17.59 7.51 24.30
N PHE A 9 -16.52 7.61 25.09
CA PHE A 9 -15.68 8.80 25.15
C PHE A 9 -14.35 8.50 24.47
N ILE A 10 -13.97 9.38 23.55
CA ILE A 10 -12.70 9.31 22.83
C ILE A 10 -11.98 10.63 23.08
N ARG A 11 -10.73 10.55 23.54
CA ARG A 11 -9.84 11.72 23.65
C ARG A 11 -9.04 11.81 22.36
N VAL A 12 -8.97 13.00 21.79
CA VAL A 12 -8.25 13.28 20.54
C VAL A 12 -7.54 14.63 20.67
N THR A 13 -6.44 14.80 19.95
CA THR A 13 -5.83 16.12 19.74
C THR A 13 -6.65 16.96 18.76
N ASP A 14 -6.31 18.24 18.62
CA ASP A 14 -6.97 19.13 17.66
C ASP A 14 -6.70 18.69 16.21
N GLU A 15 -5.50 18.20 15.91
CA GLU A 15 -5.13 17.69 14.59
C GLU A 15 -5.91 16.41 14.24
N GLU A 16 -6.01 15.48 15.20
CA GLU A 16 -6.79 14.25 15.04
C GLU A 16 -8.26 14.57 14.82
N ARG A 17 -8.80 15.54 15.57
CA ARG A 17 -10.18 16.00 15.41
C ARG A 17 -10.43 16.60 14.03
N SER A 18 -9.53 17.42 13.51
CA SER A 18 -9.66 17.99 12.15
C SER A 18 -9.67 16.89 11.09
N CYS A 19 -8.72 15.97 11.17
CA CYS A 19 -8.64 14.84 10.24
C CYS A 19 -9.90 13.95 10.27
N ILE A 20 -10.47 13.70 11.46
CA ILE A 20 -11.74 12.97 11.60
C ILE A 20 -12.88 13.71 10.91
N LEU A 21 -12.97 15.03 11.07
CA LEU A 21 -14.02 15.85 10.45
C LEU A 21 -13.87 15.90 8.92
N ASP A 22 -12.66 16.06 8.41
CA ASP A 22 -12.40 16.10 6.97
C ASP A 22 -12.79 14.77 6.30
N LYS A 23 -12.42 13.64 6.91
CA LYS A 23 -12.84 12.31 6.43
C LYS A 23 -14.35 12.12 6.50
N MET A 24 -14.98 12.60 7.58
CA MET A 24 -16.43 12.54 7.75
C MET A 24 -17.14 13.31 6.61
N TYR A 25 -16.73 14.55 6.34
CA TYR A 25 -17.31 15.36 5.28
C TYR A 25 -17.01 14.80 3.89
N GLY A 26 -15.82 14.24 3.67
CA GLY A 26 -15.46 13.56 2.43
C GLY A 26 -16.36 12.35 2.11
N MET A 27 -17.00 11.76 3.13
CA MET A 27 -17.98 10.68 2.96
C MET A 27 -19.44 11.17 2.91
N GLY A 28 -19.69 12.48 2.89
CA GLY A 28 -21.03 13.08 2.89
C GLY A 28 -21.81 12.90 4.20
N ILE A 29 -21.11 12.59 5.31
CA ILE A 29 -21.74 12.45 6.62
C ILE A 29 -21.61 13.78 7.35
N HIS A 30 -22.70 14.27 7.95
CA HIS A 30 -22.70 15.56 8.67
C HIS A 30 -22.82 15.42 10.19
N SER A 31 -22.98 14.18 10.69
CA SER A 31 -23.06 13.90 12.11
C SER A 31 -21.85 13.11 12.56
N LEU A 32 -21.03 13.70 13.43
CA LEU A 32 -19.86 13.05 14.01
C LEU A 32 -20.22 11.74 14.72
N SER A 33 -21.33 11.72 15.47
CA SER A 33 -21.80 10.50 16.12
C SER A 33 -22.27 9.43 15.15
N ALA A 34 -22.81 9.82 13.98
CA ALA A 34 -23.14 8.86 12.93
C ALA A 34 -21.88 8.32 12.27
N TYR A 35 -20.91 9.18 11.98
CA TYR A 35 -19.62 8.81 11.39
C TYR A 35 -18.83 7.86 12.27
N ILE A 36 -18.57 8.24 13.53
CA ILE A 36 -17.82 7.40 14.47
C ILE A 36 -18.52 6.06 14.71
N ARG A 37 -19.86 6.05 14.78
CA ARG A 37 -20.62 4.81 14.94
C ARG A 37 -20.53 3.93 13.68
N LYS A 38 -20.63 4.51 12.49
CA LYS A 38 -20.46 3.79 11.22
C LYS A 38 -19.06 3.18 11.16
N MET A 39 -18.03 3.94 11.52
CA MET A 39 -16.65 3.44 11.59
C MET A 39 -16.45 2.36 12.67
N ALA A 40 -17.12 2.47 13.82
CA ALA A 40 -16.99 1.49 14.90
C ALA A 40 -17.79 0.18 14.66
N LEU A 41 -18.86 0.24 13.86
CA LEU A 41 -19.70 -0.92 13.52
C LEU A 41 -19.28 -1.59 12.21
N ASP A 42 -19.01 -0.78 11.19
CA ASP A 42 -18.76 -1.23 9.81
C ASP A 42 -17.27 -1.11 9.42
N GLY A 43 -16.44 -0.47 10.26
CA GLY A 43 -15.02 -0.32 9.97
C GLY A 43 -14.32 -1.67 10.05
N TYR A 44 -13.85 -2.16 8.90
CA TYR A 44 -12.92 -3.28 8.86
C TYR A 44 -11.60 -2.86 9.52
N CYS A 45 -11.22 -3.54 10.60
CA CYS A 45 -9.86 -3.42 11.13
C CYS A 45 -8.93 -4.24 10.23
N LEU A 46 -8.49 -3.62 9.13
CA LEU A 46 -7.57 -4.25 8.19
C LEU A 46 -6.17 -4.32 8.81
N ASN A 47 -5.88 -5.44 9.48
CA ASN A 47 -4.51 -5.81 9.80
C ASN A 47 -3.87 -6.39 8.53
N LEU A 48 -3.49 -5.51 7.61
CA LEU A 48 -2.81 -5.86 6.36
C LEU A 48 -1.36 -6.22 6.67
N ASP A 49 -1.10 -7.45 7.12
CA ASP A 49 0.24 -8.00 7.00
C ASP A 49 0.44 -8.42 5.55
N LEU A 50 1.24 -7.63 4.82
CA LEU A 50 1.56 -7.84 3.40
C LEU A 50 3.02 -8.29 3.26
N PRO A 51 3.39 -9.50 3.69
CA PRO A 51 4.76 -10.01 3.54
C PRO A 51 5.17 -10.11 2.06
N GLN A 52 4.20 -10.29 1.16
CA GLN A 52 4.41 -10.27 -0.29
C GLN A 52 4.90 -8.90 -0.79
N LEU A 53 4.43 -7.79 -0.19
CA LEU A 53 4.86 -6.44 -0.54
C LEU A 53 6.32 -6.19 -0.14
N ARG A 54 6.75 -6.70 1.02
CA ARG A 54 8.17 -6.66 1.45
C ARG A 54 9.06 -7.45 0.49
N ARG A 55 8.61 -8.63 0.04
CA ARG A 55 9.33 -9.43 -0.96
C ARG A 55 9.44 -8.70 -2.29
N MET A 56 8.39 -7.99 -2.70
CA MET A 56 8.40 -7.15 -3.91
C MET A 56 9.42 -6.01 -3.80
N ALA A 57 9.44 -5.28 -2.68
CA ALA A 57 10.42 -4.21 -2.44
C ALA A 57 11.87 -4.73 -2.49
N TYR A 58 12.12 -5.92 -1.94
CA TYR A 58 13.43 -6.57 -2.00
C TYR A 58 13.84 -6.94 -3.44
N LEU A 59 12.93 -7.51 -4.24
CA LEU A 59 13.21 -7.85 -5.63
C LEU A 59 13.42 -6.60 -6.50
N LEU A 60 12.66 -5.52 -6.25
CA LEU A 60 12.83 -4.21 -6.89
C LEU A 60 14.21 -3.62 -6.61
N GLN A 61 14.65 -3.67 -5.35
CA GLN A 61 15.98 -3.21 -4.96
C GLN A 61 17.08 -4.00 -5.69
N ASN A 62 16.94 -5.33 -5.79
CA ASN A 62 17.90 -6.17 -6.49
C ASN A 62 17.92 -5.89 -8.01
N CYS A 63 16.76 -5.64 -8.63
CA CYS A 63 16.69 -5.25 -10.03
C CYS A 63 17.37 -3.89 -10.28
N SER A 64 17.10 -2.90 -9.42
CA SER A 64 17.74 -1.58 -9.48
C SER A 64 19.27 -1.67 -9.36
N ASN A 65 19.76 -2.52 -8.45
CA ASN A 65 21.19 -2.77 -8.29
C ASN A 65 21.82 -3.42 -9.52
N ASN A 66 21.17 -4.42 -10.11
CA ASN A 66 21.65 -5.06 -11.34
C ASN A 66 21.62 -4.10 -12.53
N LEU A 67 20.60 -3.25 -12.64
CA LEU A 67 20.49 -2.24 -13.70
C LEU A 67 21.60 -1.19 -13.59
N ASN A 68 21.94 -0.77 -12.36
CA ASN A 68 23.11 0.08 -12.11
C ASN A 68 24.43 -0.61 -12.48
N GLN A 69 24.57 -1.91 -12.25
CA GLN A 69 25.76 -2.65 -12.68
C GLN A 69 25.87 -2.72 -14.20
N VAL A 70 24.77 -2.97 -14.91
CA VAL A 70 24.75 -2.95 -16.38
C VAL A 70 25.10 -1.55 -16.89
N ALA A 71 24.50 -0.50 -16.34
CA ALA A 71 24.81 0.88 -16.72
C ALA A 71 26.28 1.24 -16.48
N LYS A 72 26.85 0.84 -15.33
CA LYS A 72 28.26 1.05 -15.01
C LYS A 72 29.18 0.32 -15.99
N ARG A 73 28.91 -0.96 -16.30
CA ARG A 73 29.70 -1.74 -17.26
C ARG A 73 29.59 -1.21 -18.69
N VAL A 74 28.44 -0.69 -19.10
CA VAL A 74 28.27 -0.02 -20.39
C VAL A 74 29.12 1.25 -20.46
N ASN A 75 29.10 2.06 -19.41
CA ASN A 75 29.93 3.27 -19.33
C ASN A 75 31.44 2.94 -19.32
N GLU A 76 31.84 1.80 -18.76
CA GLU A 76 33.25 1.39 -18.67
C GLU A 76 33.77 0.66 -19.93
N SER A 77 32.94 -0.14 -20.61
CA SER A 77 33.39 -1.06 -21.68
C SER A 77 32.70 -0.89 -23.03
N GLY A 78 31.64 -0.08 -23.12
CA GLY A 78 30.87 0.17 -24.34
C GLY A 78 30.13 -1.04 -24.93
N LYS A 79 30.10 -2.19 -24.23
CA LYS A 79 29.48 -3.44 -24.71
C LYS A 79 28.38 -3.90 -23.77
N ILE A 80 27.24 -4.30 -24.34
CA ILE A 80 26.12 -4.92 -23.61
C ILE A 80 26.11 -6.41 -23.95
N TYR A 81 26.22 -7.27 -22.94
CA TYR A 81 26.07 -8.71 -23.13
C TYR A 81 24.59 -9.09 -23.04
N ALA A 82 24.09 -9.83 -24.05
CA ALA A 82 22.69 -10.26 -24.12
C ALA A 82 22.24 -11.08 -22.91
N ALA A 83 23.17 -11.79 -22.25
CA ALA A 83 22.92 -12.54 -21.02
C ALA A 83 22.54 -11.64 -19.84
N ASP A 84 23.21 -10.49 -19.68
CA ASP A 84 22.91 -9.52 -18.60
C ASP A 84 21.50 -8.91 -18.81
N LEU A 85 21.12 -8.61 -20.05
CA LEU A 85 19.77 -8.13 -20.39
C LEU A 85 18.68 -9.20 -20.18
N ALA A 86 18.98 -10.47 -20.48
CA ALA A 86 18.04 -11.57 -20.31
C ALA A 86 17.76 -11.87 -18.81
N ASP A 87 18.81 -11.84 -17.97
CA ASP A 87 18.65 -12.03 -16.52
C ASP A 87 17.84 -10.89 -15.90
N LEU A 88 18.07 -9.66 -16.36
CA LEU A 88 17.36 -8.47 -15.90
C LEU A 88 15.88 -8.50 -16.31
N ARG A 89 15.59 -8.92 -17.55
CA ARG A 89 14.22 -9.11 -18.04
C ARG A 89 13.47 -10.17 -17.26
N THR A 90 14.11 -11.29 -16.94
CA THR A 90 13.50 -12.39 -16.19
C THR A 90 13.08 -11.95 -14.78
N ARG A 91 13.93 -11.18 -14.09
CA ARG A 91 13.61 -10.65 -12.75
C ARG A 91 12.53 -9.56 -12.77
N LEU A 92 12.45 -8.77 -13.85
CA LEU A 92 11.37 -7.81 -14.04
C LEU A 92 10.03 -8.51 -14.26
N ASP A 93 10.00 -9.60 -15.04
CA ASP A 93 8.80 -10.40 -15.26
C ASP A 93 8.30 -11.03 -13.95
N GLU A 94 9.20 -11.54 -13.09
CA GLU A 94 8.84 -12.02 -11.74
C GLU A 94 8.25 -10.91 -10.85
N LEU A 95 8.80 -9.70 -10.92
CA LEU A 95 8.27 -8.53 -10.20
C LEU A 95 6.86 -8.16 -10.65
N ILE A 96 6.61 -8.18 -11.96
CA ILE A 96 5.30 -7.90 -12.54
C ILE A 96 4.27 -8.93 -12.09
N ASP A 97 4.63 -10.21 -12.03
CA ASP A 97 3.73 -11.27 -11.59
C ASP A 97 3.39 -11.17 -10.10
N ILE A 98 4.37 -10.87 -9.24
CA ILE A 98 4.08 -10.63 -7.81
C ILE A 98 3.20 -9.39 -7.64
N GLY A 99 3.44 -8.32 -8.41
CA GLY A 99 2.62 -7.11 -8.42
C GLY A 99 1.16 -7.41 -8.78
N LYS A 100 0.93 -8.22 -9.82
CA LYS A 100 -0.42 -8.66 -10.21
C LYS A 100 -1.10 -9.48 -9.11
N GLN A 101 -0.38 -10.39 -8.44
CA GLN A 101 -0.95 -11.19 -7.36
C GLN A 101 -1.37 -10.33 -6.16
N ILE A 102 -0.57 -9.33 -5.79
CA ILE A 102 -0.91 -8.40 -4.70
C ILE A 102 -2.11 -7.53 -5.09
N LEU A 103 -2.12 -6.98 -6.31
CA LEU A 103 -3.24 -6.18 -6.80
C LEU A 103 -4.55 -6.98 -6.89
N SER A 104 -4.49 -8.26 -7.30
CA SER A 104 -5.67 -9.15 -7.29
C SER A 104 -6.21 -9.35 -5.88
N LYS A 105 -5.34 -9.66 -4.91
CA LYS A 105 -5.74 -9.83 -3.50
C LYS A 105 -6.28 -8.56 -2.86
N LEU A 106 -5.77 -7.39 -3.25
CA LEU A 106 -6.26 -6.09 -2.79
C LEU A 106 -7.57 -5.67 -3.47
N ALA A 107 -7.83 -6.12 -4.70
CA ALA A 107 -9.06 -5.84 -5.42
C ALA A 107 -10.26 -6.71 -4.96
N GLU A 108 -9.98 -7.82 -4.29
CA GLU A 108 -10.96 -8.72 -3.70
C GLU A 108 -11.36 -8.32 -2.25
N LEU A 109 -10.73 -7.27 -1.70
CA LEU A 109 -11.04 -6.65 -0.40
C LEU A 109 -12.04 -5.50 -0.55
#